data_AF-A0AAX7UNK0-F1
#
_entry.id   AF-A0AAX7UNK0-F1
#
_cell.length_a   1.000
_cell.length_b   1.000
_cell.length_c   1.000
_cell.angle_alpha   90.00
_cell.angle_beta   90.00
_cell.angle_gamma   90.00
#
_symmetry.space_group_name_H-M   'P 1'
#
loop_
_entity.id
_entity.type
_entity.pdbx_description
1 polymer ?
#
loop_
_entity_poly.entity_id
_entity_poly.type
_entity_poly.pdbx_seq_one_letter_code
_entity_poly.pdbx_strand_id
1 'polypeptide(L)'
;MLQSSFNHTLAEGVTPPSWREAIISVIPKEGKDTEYCNNYRPISVLNVDYKIYTSIIAKRYGAIMTDLINEDQTGFISGRRTQDSIRRTLQIVNSIQTKKGSAALVSLDAEKAFDSVDWNFLYAVLERFGFNDGAVMCIKSIYQSPTARIRINGSLTEQISLERGTRQGCCLSPLLFTLYIEPLAQAIRQSEEVRGISIKGEDHIISLFADDIILYLENPNQTLIPMFNVINIFAEHSGYKINVTKTQILAFNYLPSEEVKNKFRLNWTAKQMKYLGVTVTKQLSDLFKTNYDRLTTQIKHDLNRWSTLTLDFSARITTIKMSVLPRLLYLFQSLPVKIPVEKFKDWDRLISRFVWNGKRPRIKYTTLQLSRKQGGVGLPNLKDYYHAAQTRPAIKWCDQNFNAKWKDIEIKVRDVPVQTFLGNEQLKKTLQHFLDPITSHTLEIWFGLVKQSKLEREVKMLNWAAYVVGDILSAHDPGFRKWEQKGITAICTVMKDGHLMSFQDLKDRYSLEKTNFYRYLQLRDYFSKEIRSSRTSYGILNCIIKSYRGLQFKEISVLYKNLRENTATSTEYIKKKWEQEIKTDISTEE
;
A
#
# COMPACT_ATOMS: atom_id res chain seq x y z
N MET A 1 -8.05 -36.91 -14.69
CA MET A 1 -8.72 -36.25 -15.84
C MET A 1 -8.25 -34.82 -16.03
N LEU A 2 -8.47 -33.88 -15.08
CA LEU A 2 -8.06 -32.47 -15.24
C LEU A 2 -6.54 -32.29 -15.49
N GLN A 3 -5.69 -32.95 -14.71
CA GLN A 3 -4.24 -32.90 -14.91
C GLN A 3 -3.83 -33.33 -16.33
N SER A 4 -4.37 -34.45 -16.82
CA SER A 4 -4.10 -34.95 -18.17
C SER A 4 -4.58 -33.95 -19.24
N SER A 5 -5.76 -33.37 -19.06
CA SER A 5 -6.31 -32.34 -19.97
C SER A 5 -5.44 -31.07 -20.00
N PHE A 6 -4.99 -30.61 -18.84
CA PHE A 6 -4.11 -29.44 -18.74
C PHE A 6 -2.73 -29.69 -19.35
N ASN A 7 -2.16 -30.88 -19.13
CA ASN A 7 -0.88 -31.26 -19.73
C ASN A 7 -1.00 -31.38 -21.26
N HIS A 8 -2.12 -31.93 -21.75
CA HIS A 8 -2.40 -31.97 -23.19
C HIS A 8 -2.56 -30.56 -23.77
N THR A 9 -3.29 -29.67 -23.09
CA THR A 9 -3.44 -28.26 -23.50
C THR A 9 -2.08 -27.55 -23.56
N LEU A 10 -1.19 -27.83 -22.59
CA LEU A 10 0.14 -27.24 -22.53
C LEU A 10 1.08 -27.78 -23.62
N ALA A 11 0.99 -29.08 -23.94
CA ALA A 11 1.83 -29.73 -24.94
C ALA A 11 1.40 -29.39 -26.38
N GLU A 12 0.11 -29.50 -26.67
CA GLU A 12 -0.43 -29.36 -28.03
C GLU A 12 -0.91 -27.95 -28.35
N GLY A 13 -1.06 -27.08 -27.35
CA GLY A 13 -1.62 -25.75 -27.54
C GLY A 13 -3.10 -25.75 -27.93
N VAL A 14 -3.83 -26.84 -27.64
CA VAL A 14 -5.27 -26.99 -27.93
C VAL A 14 -6.08 -26.94 -26.64
N THR A 15 -7.01 -25.99 -26.55
CA THR A 15 -7.90 -25.87 -25.38
C THR A 15 -9.21 -26.63 -25.60
N PRO A 16 -9.84 -27.13 -24.51
CA PRO A 16 -11.21 -27.66 -24.58
C PRO A 16 -12.17 -26.63 -25.22
N PRO A 17 -13.06 -27.02 -26.14
CA PRO A 17 -13.97 -26.08 -26.81
C PRO A 17 -14.81 -25.24 -25.85
N SER A 18 -15.18 -25.79 -24.70
CA SER A 18 -15.92 -25.08 -23.64
C SER A 18 -15.18 -23.85 -23.12
N TRP A 19 -13.85 -23.80 -23.17
CA TRP A 19 -13.06 -22.66 -22.68
C TRP A 19 -13.18 -21.42 -23.57
N ARG A 20 -13.62 -21.58 -24.82
CA ARG A 20 -13.73 -20.48 -25.77
C ARG A 20 -14.85 -19.52 -25.41
N GLU A 21 -15.94 -20.04 -24.85
CA GLU A 21 -17.14 -19.26 -24.54
C GLU A 21 -17.09 -18.58 -23.16
N ALA A 22 -17.41 -17.29 -23.14
CA ALA A 22 -17.64 -16.52 -21.92
C ALA A 22 -19.10 -16.05 -21.84
N ILE A 23 -19.71 -16.14 -20.65
CA ILE A 23 -21.01 -15.52 -20.40
C ILE A 23 -20.77 -14.15 -19.76
N ILE A 24 -21.09 -13.07 -20.46
CA ILE A 24 -20.93 -11.70 -19.97
C ILE A 24 -22.15 -11.31 -19.14
N SER A 25 -21.93 -11.06 -17.85
CA SER A 25 -22.90 -10.40 -16.99
C SER A 25 -22.56 -8.92 -16.88
N VAL A 26 -23.54 -8.04 -17.03
CA VAL A 26 -23.33 -6.59 -16.90
C VAL A 26 -23.70 -6.12 -15.49
N ILE A 27 -22.86 -5.27 -14.89
CA ILE A 27 -23.10 -4.67 -13.57
C ILE A 27 -23.12 -3.14 -13.73
N PRO A 28 -24.15 -2.44 -13.21
CA PRO A 28 -24.20 -0.99 -13.27
C PRO A 28 -23.07 -0.38 -12.44
N LYS A 29 -22.42 0.66 -12.97
CA LYS A 29 -21.45 1.47 -12.24
C LYS A 29 -22.21 2.30 -11.20
N GLU A 30 -21.72 2.28 -9.98
CA GLU A 30 -22.35 2.96 -8.85
C GLU A 30 -22.53 4.47 -9.11
N GLY A 31 -23.72 4.98 -8.79
CA GLY A 31 -24.05 6.41 -8.90
C GLY A 31 -24.11 6.94 -10.33
N LYS A 32 -24.20 6.07 -11.33
CA LYS A 32 -24.35 6.43 -12.73
C LYS A 32 -25.71 6.05 -13.26
N ASP A 33 -26.17 6.82 -14.24
CA ASP A 33 -27.43 6.60 -14.92
C ASP A 33 -27.42 5.26 -15.68
N THR A 34 -28.39 4.41 -15.36
CA THR A 34 -28.54 3.06 -15.92
C THR A 34 -29.12 3.06 -17.34
N GLU A 35 -29.54 4.19 -17.88
CA GLU A 35 -30.01 4.27 -19.27
C GLU A 35 -28.86 4.20 -20.29
N TYR A 36 -27.62 4.52 -19.86
CA TYR A 36 -26.46 4.55 -20.76
C TYR A 36 -25.61 3.28 -20.65
N CYS A 37 -25.40 2.59 -21.79
CA CYS A 37 -24.57 1.38 -21.86
C CYS A 37 -23.14 1.57 -21.30
N ASN A 38 -22.52 2.74 -21.55
CA ASN A 38 -21.19 3.07 -21.03
C ASN A 38 -21.10 3.11 -19.50
N ASN A 39 -22.24 3.15 -18.80
CA ASN A 39 -22.33 3.11 -17.36
C ASN A 39 -22.42 1.69 -16.80
N TYR A 40 -22.30 0.66 -17.62
CA TYR A 40 -22.18 -0.73 -17.17
C TYR A 40 -20.72 -1.21 -17.22
N ARG A 41 -20.41 -2.22 -16.41
CA ARG A 41 -19.14 -2.94 -16.40
C ARG A 41 -19.43 -4.41 -16.78
N PRO A 42 -18.91 -4.90 -17.92
CA PRO A 42 -19.07 -6.29 -18.31
C PRO A 42 -18.15 -7.18 -17.46
N ILE A 43 -18.65 -8.33 -17.00
CA ILE A 43 -17.86 -9.34 -16.30
C ILE A 43 -18.00 -10.67 -17.03
N SER A 44 -16.88 -11.25 -17.44
CA SER A 44 -16.83 -12.56 -18.07
C SER A 44 -16.94 -13.65 -17.01
N VAL A 45 -18.07 -14.36 -16.99
CA VAL A 45 -18.24 -15.61 -16.26
C VAL A 45 -17.63 -16.73 -17.10
N LEU A 46 -16.53 -17.29 -16.59
CA LEU A 46 -15.71 -18.30 -17.26
C LEU A 46 -15.80 -19.64 -16.53
N ASN A 47 -15.59 -20.73 -17.27
CA ASN A 47 -15.59 -22.09 -16.74
C ASN A 47 -14.58 -22.29 -15.60
N VAL A 48 -14.91 -23.17 -14.66
CA VAL A 48 -14.11 -23.39 -13.44
C VAL A 48 -12.78 -24.06 -13.76
N ASP A 49 -12.78 -25.06 -14.63
CA ASP A 49 -11.58 -25.76 -15.12
C ASP A 49 -10.61 -24.80 -15.84
N TYR A 50 -11.13 -23.89 -16.68
CA TYR A 50 -10.36 -22.78 -17.25
C TYR A 50 -9.73 -21.89 -16.17
N LYS A 51 -10.49 -21.53 -15.12
CA LYS A 51 -9.97 -20.70 -14.03
C LYS A 51 -8.88 -21.42 -13.25
N ILE A 52 -9.02 -22.72 -13.02
CA ILE A 52 -7.98 -23.54 -12.38
C ILE A 52 -6.72 -23.50 -13.25
N TYR A 53 -6.83 -23.79 -14.54
CA TYR A 53 -5.68 -23.77 -15.47
C TYR A 53 -4.98 -22.41 -15.49
N THR A 54 -5.72 -21.32 -15.71
CA THR A 54 -5.16 -19.97 -15.75
C THR A 54 -4.61 -19.50 -14.40
N SER A 55 -5.14 -19.99 -13.27
CA SER A 55 -4.58 -19.72 -11.94
C SER A 55 -3.22 -20.38 -11.72
N ILE A 56 -3.01 -21.59 -12.26
CA ILE A 56 -1.72 -22.29 -12.20
C ILE A 56 -0.67 -21.50 -12.97
N ILE A 57 -1.01 -21.05 -14.18
CA ILE A 57 -0.13 -20.22 -15.01
C ILE A 57 0.15 -18.88 -14.33
N ALA A 58 -0.89 -18.20 -13.82
CA ALA A 58 -0.74 -16.93 -13.14
C ALA A 58 0.16 -17.03 -11.91
N LYS A 59 0.09 -18.14 -11.15
CA LYS A 59 0.99 -18.38 -10.01
C LYS A 59 2.44 -18.57 -10.47
N ARG A 60 2.68 -19.26 -11.58
CA ARG A 60 4.03 -19.46 -12.15
C ARG A 60 4.62 -18.15 -12.65
N TYR A 61 3.88 -17.40 -13.46
CA TYR A 61 4.34 -16.11 -13.97
C TYR A 61 4.47 -15.08 -12.87
N GLY A 62 3.55 -15.08 -11.90
CA GLY A 62 3.58 -14.20 -10.73
C GLY A 62 4.89 -14.25 -9.94
N ALA A 63 5.61 -15.39 -9.97
CA ALA A 63 6.89 -15.56 -9.29
C ALA A 63 8.05 -14.77 -9.94
N ILE A 64 7.98 -14.48 -11.24
CA ILE A 64 9.02 -13.77 -11.99
C ILE A 64 8.64 -12.31 -12.31
N MET A 65 7.40 -11.91 -12.02
CA MET A 65 6.89 -10.58 -12.39
C MET A 65 7.70 -9.42 -11.79
N THR A 66 8.25 -9.59 -10.59
CA THR A 66 9.06 -8.54 -9.93
C THR A 66 10.38 -8.28 -10.65
N ASP A 67 10.89 -9.26 -11.40
CA ASP A 67 12.15 -9.16 -12.13
C ASP A 67 11.93 -8.55 -13.53
N LEU A 68 10.73 -8.75 -14.10
CA LEU A 68 10.37 -8.26 -15.44
C LEU A 68 9.78 -6.84 -15.40
N ILE A 69 9.06 -6.49 -14.33
CA ILE A 69 8.26 -5.26 -14.27
C ILE A 69 8.90 -4.24 -13.34
N ASN A 70 9.11 -3.03 -13.86
CA ASN A 70 9.67 -1.92 -13.10
C ASN A 70 8.83 -1.56 -11.87
N GLU A 71 9.46 -1.06 -10.80
CA GLU A 71 8.82 -0.68 -9.54
C GLU A 71 7.76 0.42 -9.66
N ASP A 72 7.77 1.20 -10.74
CA ASP A 72 6.72 2.19 -11.02
C ASP A 72 5.32 1.58 -11.15
N GLN A 73 5.21 0.30 -11.53
CA GLN A 73 3.96 -0.41 -11.64
C GLN A 73 3.67 -1.19 -10.35
N THR A 74 2.69 -0.73 -9.58
CA THR A 74 2.32 -1.35 -8.29
C THR A 74 1.03 -2.18 -8.38
N GLY A 75 0.32 -2.13 -9.51
CA GLY A 75 -0.90 -2.89 -9.74
C GLY A 75 -0.62 -4.35 -10.05
N PHE A 76 -1.34 -5.26 -9.35
CA PHE A 76 -1.30 -6.71 -9.55
C PHE A 76 0.07 -7.39 -9.40
N ILE A 77 1.09 -6.69 -8.91
CA ILE A 77 2.41 -7.25 -8.58
C ILE A 77 2.49 -7.62 -7.11
N SER A 78 2.94 -8.85 -6.82
CA SER A 78 3.10 -9.33 -5.45
C SER A 78 4.06 -8.43 -4.64
N GLY A 79 3.71 -8.17 -3.38
CA GLY A 79 4.52 -7.34 -2.48
C GLY A 79 4.34 -5.83 -2.64
N ARG A 80 3.83 -5.35 -3.78
CA ARG A 80 3.55 -3.92 -4.04
C ARG A 80 2.13 -3.57 -3.59
N ARG A 81 1.93 -2.41 -2.97
CA ARG A 81 0.60 -1.96 -2.49
C ARG A 81 0.23 -0.62 -3.10
N THR A 82 -1.08 -0.39 -3.27
CA THR A 82 -1.67 0.89 -3.70
C THR A 82 -1.18 2.07 -2.86
N GLN A 83 -1.01 1.86 -1.55
CA GLN A 83 -0.52 2.91 -0.63
C GLN A 83 0.90 3.36 -0.95
N ASP A 84 1.73 2.51 -1.55
CA ASP A 84 3.10 2.85 -1.89
C ASP A 84 3.12 3.91 -3.02
N SER A 85 2.27 3.76 -4.04
CA SER A 85 2.08 4.79 -5.08
C SER A 85 1.46 6.07 -4.54
N ILE A 86 0.47 5.99 -3.64
CA ILE A 86 -0.12 7.19 -3.03
C ILE A 86 0.94 7.96 -2.23
N ARG A 87 1.72 7.27 -1.38
CA ARG A 87 2.77 7.90 -0.58
C ARG A 87 3.85 8.55 -1.46
N ARG A 88 4.28 7.87 -2.54
CA ARG A 88 5.20 8.45 -3.54
C ARG A 88 4.64 9.73 -4.14
N THR A 89 3.39 9.70 -4.62
CA THR A 89 2.73 10.89 -5.19
C THR A 89 2.70 12.05 -4.20
N LEU A 90 2.38 11.80 -2.93
CA LEU A 90 2.34 12.85 -1.91
C LEU A 90 3.74 13.44 -1.62
N GLN A 91 4.79 12.61 -1.63
CA GLN A 91 6.17 13.08 -1.53
C GLN A 91 6.59 13.94 -2.73
N ILE A 92 6.17 13.56 -3.94
CA ILE A 92 6.42 14.35 -5.15
C ILE A 92 5.69 15.70 -5.07
N VAL A 93 4.43 15.73 -4.65
CA VAL A 93 3.69 16.98 -4.42
C VAL A 93 4.42 17.86 -3.40
N ASN A 94 4.86 17.30 -2.26
CA ASN A 94 5.63 18.05 -1.26
C ASN A 94 6.91 18.67 -1.86
N SER A 95 7.63 17.90 -2.67
CA SER A 95 8.86 18.36 -3.35
C SER A 95 8.57 19.52 -4.29
N ILE A 96 7.54 19.42 -5.13
CA ILE A 96 7.12 20.48 -6.06
C ILE A 96 6.79 21.76 -5.28
N GLN A 97 6.01 21.64 -4.19
CA GLN A 97 5.64 22.78 -3.35
C GLN A 97 6.86 23.45 -2.70
N THR A 98 7.83 22.66 -2.24
CA THR A 98 9.04 23.15 -1.58
C THR A 98 9.96 23.86 -2.58
N LYS A 99 10.19 23.26 -3.76
CA LYS A 99 11.06 23.80 -4.81
C LYS A 99 10.41 24.95 -5.59
N LYS A 100 9.07 25.09 -5.53
CA LYS A 100 8.27 26.03 -6.33
C LYS A 100 8.51 25.91 -7.84
N GLY A 101 8.85 24.71 -8.31
CA GLY A 101 9.08 24.43 -9.73
C GLY A 101 7.78 24.40 -10.54
N SER A 102 7.89 24.62 -11.84
CA SER A 102 6.78 24.44 -12.79
C SER A 102 6.59 22.94 -13.04
N ALA A 103 5.41 22.42 -12.74
CA ALA A 103 5.14 20.99 -12.80
C ALA A 103 3.67 20.68 -13.08
N ALA A 104 3.39 19.46 -13.53
CA ALA A 104 2.04 18.93 -13.64
C ALA A 104 1.98 17.47 -13.23
N LEU A 105 0.93 17.11 -12.50
CA LEU A 105 0.52 15.71 -12.34
C LEU A 105 -0.59 15.43 -13.35
N VAL A 106 -0.43 14.42 -14.18
CA VAL A 106 -1.43 14.03 -15.20
C VAL A 106 -1.90 12.61 -14.90
N SER A 107 -3.16 12.44 -14.54
CA SER A 107 -3.79 11.11 -14.41
C SER A 107 -4.49 10.78 -15.72
N LEU A 108 -4.00 9.75 -16.39
CA LEU A 108 -4.59 9.23 -17.61
C LEU A 108 -5.69 8.22 -17.27
N ASP A 109 -6.80 8.27 -18.00
CA ASP A 109 -7.86 7.26 -17.94
C ASP A 109 -7.83 6.48 -19.25
N ALA A 110 -7.66 5.16 -19.17
CA ALA A 110 -7.69 4.29 -20.34
C ALA A 110 -9.12 4.01 -20.79
N GLU A 111 -9.39 4.09 -22.09
CA GLU A 111 -10.67 3.66 -22.64
C GLU A 111 -10.72 2.13 -22.71
N LYS A 112 -11.49 1.53 -21.81
CA LYS A 112 -11.74 0.07 -21.76
C LYS A 112 -10.43 -0.74 -21.84
N ALA A 113 -9.46 -0.41 -20.97
CA ALA A 113 -8.08 -0.89 -21.04
C ALA A 113 -7.93 -2.40 -21.29
N PHE A 114 -8.67 -3.22 -20.54
CA PHE A 114 -8.61 -4.67 -20.68
C PHE A 114 -9.21 -5.15 -22.00
N ASP A 115 -10.25 -4.48 -22.50
CA ASP A 115 -10.98 -4.88 -23.71
C ASP A 115 -10.28 -4.39 -25.00
N SER A 116 -9.30 -3.48 -24.89
CA SER A 116 -8.58 -2.89 -26.02
C SER A 116 -7.24 -3.55 -26.34
N VAL A 117 -6.78 -4.51 -25.53
CA VAL A 117 -5.51 -5.23 -25.71
C VAL A 117 -5.46 -5.94 -27.06
N ASP A 118 -4.59 -5.49 -27.96
CA ASP A 118 -4.27 -6.23 -29.18
C ASP A 118 -3.46 -7.49 -28.87
N TRP A 119 -3.91 -8.64 -29.38
CA TRP A 119 -3.29 -9.93 -29.08
C TRP A 119 -1.94 -10.11 -29.76
N ASN A 120 -1.79 -9.66 -31.02
CA ASN A 120 -0.53 -9.78 -31.74
C ASN A 120 0.56 -8.96 -31.06
N PHE A 121 0.22 -7.74 -30.64
CA PHE A 121 1.10 -6.90 -29.84
C PHE A 121 1.44 -7.58 -28.50
N LEU A 122 0.46 -8.12 -27.77
CA LEU A 122 0.70 -8.85 -26.52
C LEU A 122 1.69 -10.02 -26.73
N TYR A 123 1.54 -10.80 -27.80
CA TYR A 123 2.44 -11.92 -28.09
C TYR A 123 3.86 -11.45 -28.40
N ALA A 124 4.01 -10.40 -29.22
CA ALA A 124 5.32 -9.80 -29.50
C ALA A 124 6.00 -9.27 -28.23
N VAL A 125 5.22 -8.68 -27.30
CA VAL A 125 5.71 -8.23 -26.00
C VAL A 125 6.21 -9.41 -25.16
N LEU A 126 5.46 -10.51 -25.10
CA LEU A 126 5.88 -11.71 -24.35
C LEU A 126 7.17 -12.31 -24.91
N GLU A 127 7.27 -12.43 -26.23
CA GLU A 127 8.48 -12.88 -26.92
C GLU A 127 9.67 -11.95 -26.59
N ARG A 128 9.45 -10.63 -26.58
CA ARG A 128 10.47 -9.64 -26.22
C ARG A 128 10.92 -9.71 -24.75
N PHE A 129 10.02 -10.06 -23.83
CA PHE A 129 10.34 -10.32 -22.42
C PHE A 129 11.07 -11.66 -22.22
N GLY A 130 11.30 -12.45 -23.28
CA GLY A 130 12.04 -13.71 -23.23
C GLY A 130 11.19 -14.91 -22.85
N PHE A 131 9.86 -14.83 -22.95
CA PHE A 131 9.01 -16.01 -22.85
C PHE A 131 9.29 -16.93 -24.04
N ASN A 132 9.56 -18.21 -23.77
CA ASN A 132 9.82 -19.18 -24.82
C ASN A 132 8.54 -19.50 -25.63
N ASP A 133 8.74 -20.13 -26.79
CA ASP A 133 7.65 -20.46 -27.72
C ASP A 133 6.52 -21.26 -27.07
N GLY A 134 6.86 -22.21 -26.18
CA GLY A 134 5.87 -23.00 -25.45
C GLY A 134 5.00 -22.15 -24.51
N ALA A 135 5.60 -21.19 -23.80
CA ALA A 135 4.88 -20.28 -22.92
C ALA A 135 3.98 -19.31 -23.71
N VAL A 136 4.47 -18.79 -24.84
CA VAL A 136 3.69 -17.95 -25.74
C VAL A 136 2.55 -18.73 -26.38
N MET A 137 2.80 -19.96 -26.84
CA MET A 137 1.79 -20.86 -27.41
C MET A 137 0.69 -21.19 -26.38
N CYS A 138 1.08 -21.43 -25.13
CA CYS A 138 0.14 -21.64 -24.03
C CYS A 138 -0.80 -20.45 -23.81
N ILE A 139 -0.34 -19.23 -24.06
CA ILE A 139 -1.17 -18.03 -23.96
C ILE A 139 -2.02 -17.88 -25.23
N LYS A 140 -1.44 -18.09 -26.42
CA LYS A 140 -2.16 -18.08 -27.71
C LYS A 140 -3.35 -19.04 -27.70
N SER A 141 -3.19 -20.26 -27.15
CA SER A 141 -4.25 -21.27 -27.07
C SER A 141 -5.47 -20.85 -26.24
N ILE A 142 -5.25 -20.03 -25.20
CA ILE A 142 -6.31 -19.44 -24.36
C ILE A 142 -7.17 -18.45 -25.16
N TYR A 143 -6.57 -17.73 -26.10
CA TYR A 143 -7.18 -16.70 -26.95
C TYR A 143 -7.49 -17.21 -28.37
N GLN A 144 -7.53 -18.53 -28.57
CA GLN A 144 -7.89 -19.11 -29.85
C GLN A 144 -9.40 -19.07 -30.07
N SER A 145 -9.85 -18.21 -30.99
CA SER A 145 -11.25 -18.03 -31.38
C SER A 145 -12.23 -17.89 -30.19
N PRO A 146 -11.97 -16.96 -29.24
CA PRO A 146 -12.83 -16.76 -28.09
C PRO A 146 -14.16 -16.16 -28.52
N THR A 147 -15.22 -16.57 -27.82
CA THR A 147 -16.56 -16.07 -28.06
C THR A 147 -17.23 -15.63 -26.77
N ALA A 148 -18.23 -14.77 -26.87
CA ALA A 148 -19.01 -14.33 -25.72
C ALA A 148 -20.50 -14.29 -26.03
N ARG A 149 -21.32 -14.53 -25.01
CA ARG A 149 -22.76 -14.24 -25.02
C ARG A 149 -23.08 -13.30 -23.87
N ILE A 150 -23.93 -12.31 -24.09
CA ILE A 150 -24.37 -11.39 -23.04
C ILE A 150 -25.59 -11.98 -22.36
N ARG A 151 -25.60 -12.00 -21.03
CA ARG A 151 -26.75 -12.44 -20.25
C ARG A 151 -27.64 -11.24 -19.91
N ILE A 152 -28.87 -11.24 -20.42
CA ILE A 152 -29.88 -10.20 -20.21
C ILE A 152 -31.13 -10.87 -19.66
N ASN A 153 -31.56 -10.47 -18.44
CA ASN A 153 -32.78 -10.97 -17.79
C ASN A 153 -32.92 -12.51 -17.74
N GLY A 154 -31.79 -13.22 -17.58
CA GLY A 154 -31.76 -14.70 -17.54
C GLY A 154 -31.55 -15.37 -18.90
N SER A 155 -31.76 -14.66 -20.01
CA SER A 155 -31.53 -15.16 -21.37
C SER A 155 -30.14 -14.81 -21.88
N LEU A 156 -29.63 -15.59 -22.82
CA LEU A 156 -28.36 -15.34 -23.52
C LEU A 156 -28.62 -14.74 -24.89
N THR A 157 -27.84 -13.74 -25.27
CA THR A 157 -27.81 -13.24 -26.65
C THR A 157 -27.22 -14.26 -27.62
N GLU A 158 -27.25 -13.92 -28.90
CA GLU A 158 -26.41 -14.54 -29.90
C GLU A 158 -24.93 -14.47 -29.51
N GLN A 159 -24.17 -15.41 -30.07
CA GLN A 159 -22.75 -15.56 -29.81
C GLN A 159 -21.97 -14.53 -30.62
N ILE A 160 -21.06 -13.84 -29.94
CA ILE A 160 -20.21 -12.79 -30.50
C ILE A 160 -18.78 -13.31 -30.51
N SER A 161 -18.12 -13.25 -31.65
CA SER A 161 -16.68 -13.51 -31.74
C SER A 161 -15.91 -12.33 -31.17
N LEU A 162 -14.94 -12.60 -30.30
CA LEU A 162 -14.03 -11.58 -29.79
C LEU A 162 -12.75 -11.59 -30.63
N GLU A 163 -12.22 -10.41 -30.92
CA GLU A 163 -11.01 -10.24 -31.76
C GLU A 163 -9.84 -9.60 -31.00
N ARG A 164 -10.11 -9.08 -29.80
CA ARG A 164 -9.12 -8.43 -28.93
C ARG A 164 -9.58 -8.44 -27.48
N GLY A 165 -8.69 -7.99 -26.60
CA GLY A 165 -8.96 -7.80 -25.19
C GLY A 165 -8.62 -9.02 -24.34
N THR A 166 -8.54 -8.80 -23.04
CA THR A 166 -8.30 -9.82 -22.03
C THR A 166 -9.58 -10.02 -21.22
N ARG A 167 -9.93 -11.29 -20.93
CA ARG A 167 -11.20 -11.62 -20.29
C ARG A 167 -11.24 -11.07 -18.85
N GLN A 168 -12.18 -10.17 -18.56
CA GLN A 168 -12.40 -9.64 -17.20
C GLN A 168 -12.98 -10.73 -16.30
N GLY A 169 -12.17 -11.25 -15.37
CA GLY A 169 -12.52 -12.40 -14.52
C GLY A 169 -11.65 -13.64 -14.72
N CYS A 170 -10.74 -13.61 -15.70
CA CYS A 170 -9.67 -14.59 -15.84
C CYS A 170 -8.52 -14.29 -14.85
N CYS A 171 -7.97 -15.33 -14.22
CA CYS A 171 -6.90 -15.18 -13.23
C CYS A 171 -5.57 -14.68 -13.83
N LEU A 172 -5.33 -14.93 -15.12
CA LEU A 172 -4.11 -14.58 -15.82
C LEU A 172 -4.14 -13.17 -16.44
N SER A 173 -5.33 -12.66 -16.79
CA SER A 173 -5.49 -11.35 -17.47
C SER A 173 -4.78 -10.19 -16.78
N PRO A 174 -4.81 -10.04 -15.43
CA PRO A 174 -4.12 -8.93 -14.77
C PRO A 174 -2.60 -8.92 -15.05
N LEU A 175 -1.95 -10.08 -15.01
CA LEU A 175 -0.51 -10.18 -15.26
C LEU A 175 -0.15 -9.92 -16.73
N LEU A 176 -0.98 -10.42 -17.65
CA LEU A 176 -0.81 -10.15 -19.09
C LEU A 176 -0.98 -8.66 -19.39
N PHE A 177 -1.96 -8.01 -18.77
CA PHE A 177 -2.13 -6.57 -18.91
C PHE A 177 -0.92 -5.80 -18.37
N THR A 178 -0.37 -6.23 -17.23
CA THR A 178 0.84 -5.63 -16.67
C THR A 178 2.04 -5.73 -17.62
N LEU A 179 2.25 -6.88 -18.26
CA LEU A 179 3.30 -7.04 -19.29
C LEU A 179 3.01 -6.19 -20.53
N TYR A 180 1.76 -6.19 -20.99
CA TYR A 180 1.30 -5.43 -22.15
C TYR A 180 1.53 -3.92 -22.03
N ILE A 181 1.32 -3.33 -20.84
CA ILE A 181 1.46 -1.88 -20.63
C ILE A 181 2.90 -1.45 -20.30
N GLU A 182 3.77 -2.37 -19.90
CA GLU A 182 5.15 -2.06 -19.51
C GLU A 182 5.98 -1.40 -20.64
N PRO A 183 5.85 -1.77 -21.94
CA PRO A 183 6.51 -1.06 -23.03
C PRO A 183 6.17 0.43 -23.09
N LEU A 184 4.92 0.83 -22.82
CA LEU A 184 4.56 2.25 -22.73
C LEU A 184 5.32 2.94 -21.59
N ALA A 185 5.37 2.30 -20.41
CA ALA A 185 6.09 2.84 -19.28
C ALA A 185 7.60 2.95 -19.55
N GLN A 186 8.18 1.98 -20.24
CA GLN A 186 9.58 2.01 -20.69
C GLN A 186 9.83 3.15 -21.68
N ALA A 187 8.99 3.30 -22.70
CA ALA A 187 9.12 4.35 -23.70
C ALA A 187 9.04 5.75 -23.07
N ILE A 188 8.14 5.95 -22.10
CA ILE A 188 8.02 7.22 -21.36
C ILE A 188 9.27 7.49 -20.51
N ARG A 189 9.81 6.48 -19.80
CA ARG A 189 11.02 6.64 -18.99
C ARG A 189 12.28 6.90 -19.82
N GLN A 190 12.34 6.35 -21.02
CA GLN A 190 13.51 6.42 -21.90
C GLN A 190 13.48 7.66 -22.81
N SER A 191 12.34 8.36 -22.89
CA SER A 191 12.24 9.58 -23.69
C SER A 191 13.00 10.73 -23.04
N GLU A 192 14.02 11.24 -23.71
CA GLU A 192 14.82 12.39 -23.25
C GLU A 192 14.00 13.69 -23.18
N GLU A 193 12.91 13.77 -23.96
CA GLU A 193 12.01 14.90 -24.02
C GLU A 193 10.96 14.89 -22.91
N VAL A 194 10.70 13.73 -22.28
CA VAL A 194 9.73 13.60 -21.19
C VAL A 194 10.45 13.64 -19.85
N ARG A 195 10.60 14.85 -19.31
CA ARG A 195 11.26 15.06 -18.01
C ARG A 195 10.33 14.88 -16.82
N GLY A 196 10.82 14.12 -15.85
CA GLY A 196 10.14 13.86 -14.58
C GLY A 196 10.50 14.85 -13.48
N ILE A 197 9.88 14.67 -12.31
CA ILE A 197 10.24 15.44 -11.13
C ILE A 197 11.46 14.80 -10.45
N SER A 198 12.59 15.51 -10.49
CA SER A 198 13.83 15.03 -9.87
C SER A 198 13.83 15.21 -8.34
N ILE A 199 14.05 14.13 -7.60
CA ILE A 199 14.15 14.12 -6.14
C ILE A 199 15.37 13.28 -5.77
N LYS A 200 16.35 13.90 -5.08
CA LYS A 200 17.56 13.24 -4.60
C LYS A 200 18.35 12.50 -5.70
N GLY A 201 18.37 13.05 -6.92
CA GLY A 201 19.09 12.49 -8.06
C GLY A 201 18.33 11.37 -8.79
N GLU A 202 17.08 11.09 -8.42
CA GLU A 202 16.21 10.18 -9.15
C GLU A 202 15.05 10.95 -9.78
N ASP A 203 14.78 10.68 -11.06
CA ASP A 203 13.66 11.27 -11.78
C ASP A 203 12.43 10.40 -11.65
N HIS A 204 11.36 10.97 -11.09
CA HIS A 204 10.06 10.31 -11.05
C HIS A 204 9.21 10.83 -12.20
N ILE A 205 8.95 9.97 -13.19
CA ILE A 205 8.21 10.33 -14.42
C ILE A 205 6.82 9.70 -14.44
N ILE A 206 6.72 8.41 -14.11
CA ILE A 206 5.47 7.64 -14.24
C ILE A 206 5.24 6.76 -13.01
N SER A 207 3.97 6.51 -12.68
CA SER A 207 3.53 5.48 -11.74
C SER A 207 2.25 4.86 -12.27
N LEU A 208 2.17 3.53 -12.24
CA LEU A 208 1.04 2.76 -12.74
C LEU A 208 0.41 1.93 -11.61
N PHE A 209 -0.91 1.81 -11.63
CA PHE A 209 -1.64 0.79 -10.89
C PHE A 209 -2.60 0.12 -11.87
N ALA A 210 -2.11 -0.92 -12.54
CA ALA A 210 -2.78 -1.50 -13.70
C ALA A 210 -3.00 -0.43 -14.79
N ASP A 211 -4.27 -0.11 -15.10
CA ASP A 211 -4.69 0.88 -16.10
C ASP A 211 -4.71 2.33 -15.57
N ASP A 212 -4.70 2.54 -14.25
CA ASP A 212 -4.59 3.87 -13.66
C ASP A 212 -3.13 4.36 -13.75
N ILE A 213 -2.85 5.25 -14.72
CA ILE A 213 -1.51 5.84 -14.92
C ILE A 213 -1.50 7.28 -14.38
N ILE A 214 -0.49 7.61 -13.58
CA ILE A 214 -0.16 8.99 -13.23
C ILE A 214 1.24 9.34 -13.73
N LEU A 215 1.36 10.50 -14.36
CA LEU A 215 2.60 11.09 -14.82
C LEU A 215 2.97 12.29 -13.95
N TYR A 216 4.26 12.42 -13.64
CA TYR A 216 4.82 13.55 -12.92
C TYR A 216 5.74 14.29 -13.89
N LEU A 217 5.30 15.45 -14.37
CA LEU A 217 5.98 16.16 -15.45
C LEU A 217 6.61 17.44 -14.90
N GLU A 218 7.90 17.60 -15.14
CA GLU A 218 8.59 18.87 -14.96
C GLU A 218 8.41 19.74 -16.21
N ASN A 219 8.35 21.07 -16.06
CA ASN A 219 8.24 22.04 -17.15
C ASN A 219 7.20 21.64 -18.23
N PRO A 220 5.90 21.60 -17.90
CA PRO A 220 4.88 20.99 -18.75
C PRO A 220 4.80 21.52 -20.19
N ASN A 221 5.21 22.77 -20.44
CA ASN A 221 5.31 23.33 -21.79
C ASN A 221 6.21 22.51 -22.73
N GLN A 222 7.28 21.93 -22.21
CA GLN A 222 8.24 21.16 -23.00
C GLN A 222 7.90 19.66 -23.00
N THR A 223 7.29 19.15 -21.93
CA THR A 223 7.15 17.70 -21.70
C THR A 223 5.80 17.13 -22.09
N LEU A 224 4.72 17.93 -22.10
CA LEU A 224 3.37 17.43 -22.39
C LEU A 224 3.22 16.90 -23.82
N ILE A 225 3.68 17.66 -24.81
CA ILE A 225 3.52 17.28 -26.23
C ILE A 225 4.32 16.00 -26.55
N PRO A 226 5.62 15.90 -26.21
CA PRO A 226 6.38 14.66 -26.41
C PRO A 226 5.76 13.46 -25.69
N MET A 227 5.26 13.65 -24.47
CA MET A 227 4.59 12.59 -23.71
C MET A 227 3.36 12.05 -24.47
N PHE A 228 2.51 12.92 -25.01
CA PHE A 228 1.36 12.49 -25.80
C PHE A 228 1.78 11.84 -27.13
N ASN A 229 2.88 12.26 -27.75
CA ASN A 229 3.40 11.62 -28.95
C ASN A 229 3.82 10.17 -28.67
N VAL A 230 4.54 9.92 -27.56
CA VAL A 230 4.92 8.56 -27.13
C VAL A 230 3.69 7.69 -26.92
N ILE A 231 2.67 8.23 -26.25
CA ILE A 231 1.39 7.53 -26.04
C ILE A 231 0.70 7.21 -27.36
N ASN A 232 0.68 8.14 -28.32
CA ASN A 232 0.02 7.94 -29.60
C ASN A 232 0.71 6.84 -30.42
N ILE A 233 2.05 6.83 -30.44
CA ILE A 233 2.83 5.75 -31.08
C ILE A 233 2.48 4.40 -30.45
N PHE A 234 2.45 4.33 -29.11
CA PHE A 234 2.05 3.09 -28.44
C PHE A 234 0.59 2.71 -28.77
N ALA A 235 -0.32 3.67 -28.84
CA ALA A 235 -1.73 3.45 -29.17
C ALA A 235 -1.92 2.85 -30.57
N GLU A 236 -1.13 3.29 -31.55
CA GLU A 236 -1.16 2.79 -32.93
C GLU A 236 -0.82 1.30 -33.03
N HIS A 237 0.12 0.82 -32.23
CA HIS A 237 0.57 -0.58 -32.26
C HIS A 237 -0.20 -1.51 -31.32
N SER A 238 -0.59 -1.00 -30.15
CA SER A 238 -1.16 -1.82 -29.08
C SER A 238 -2.69 -1.86 -29.10
N GLY A 239 -3.33 -0.86 -29.72
CA GLY A 239 -4.77 -0.64 -29.61
C GLY A 239 -5.19 0.08 -28.31
N TYR A 240 -4.24 0.42 -27.43
CA TYR A 240 -4.49 1.18 -26.21
C TYR A 240 -4.98 2.59 -26.53
N LYS A 241 -6.10 3.00 -25.95
CA LYS A 241 -6.69 4.33 -26.18
C LYS A 241 -6.85 5.08 -24.87
N ILE A 242 -6.52 6.37 -24.88
CA ILE A 242 -6.74 7.25 -23.74
C ILE A 242 -8.07 7.97 -23.86
N ASN A 243 -8.80 8.00 -22.76
CA ASN A 243 -9.97 8.83 -22.58
C ASN A 243 -9.54 10.24 -22.15
N VAL A 244 -9.37 11.12 -23.15
CA VAL A 244 -8.94 12.51 -22.92
C VAL A 244 -9.94 13.29 -22.07
N THR A 245 -11.25 13.01 -22.18
CA THR A 245 -12.28 13.74 -21.42
C THR A 245 -12.29 13.42 -19.94
N LYS A 246 -11.81 12.24 -19.54
CA LYS A 246 -11.65 11.84 -18.14
C LYS A 246 -10.24 12.04 -17.59
N THR A 247 -9.28 12.31 -18.46
CA THR A 247 -7.91 12.63 -18.06
C THR A 247 -7.93 13.86 -17.14
N GLN A 248 -7.25 13.76 -15.99
CA GLN A 248 -7.20 14.81 -14.99
C GLN A 248 -5.81 15.40 -14.92
N ILE A 249 -5.72 16.72 -14.69
CA ILE A 249 -4.45 17.42 -14.53
C ILE A 249 -4.45 18.26 -13.26
N LEU A 250 -3.30 18.28 -12.58
CA LEU A 250 -3.05 19.13 -11.43
C LEU A 250 -1.76 19.92 -11.70
N ALA A 251 -1.93 21.17 -12.14
CA ALA A 251 -0.81 22.05 -12.52
C ALA A 251 -0.25 22.85 -11.32
N PHE A 252 1.06 22.92 -11.18
CA PHE A 252 1.77 23.62 -10.11
C PHE A 252 2.69 24.68 -10.71
N ASN A 253 2.54 25.93 -10.29
CA ASN A 253 3.35 27.06 -10.79
C ASN A 253 3.46 27.07 -12.33
N TYR A 254 2.35 26.74 -12.99
CA TYR A 254 2.27 26.53 -14.43
C TYR A 254 0.96 27.08 -14.96
N LEU A 255 1.06 27.88 -16.02
CA LEU A 255 -0.06 28.34 -16.82
C LEU A 255 0.20 27.88 -18.26
N PRO A 256 -0.71 27.09 -18.86
CA PRO A 256 -0.52 26.61 -20.22
C PRO A 256 -0.65 27.73 -21.24
N SER A 257 0.12 27.63 -22.33
CA SER A 257 -0.06 28.48 -23.51
C SER A 257 -1.41 28.20 -24.19
N GLU A 258 -1.89 29.12 -25.02
CA GLU A 258 -3.12 28.93 -25.79
C GLU A 258 -3.03 27.72 -26.73
N GLU A 259 -1.86 27.44 -27.29
CA GLU A 259 -1.60 26.23 -28.09
C GLU A 259 -1.87 24.95 -27.29
N VAL A 260 -1.32 24.86 -26.07
CA VAL A 260 -1.49 23.70 -25.18
C VAL A 260 -2.95 23.57 -24.73
N LYS A 261 -3.63 24.68 -24.42
CA LYS A 261 -5.06 24.67 -24.07
C LYS A 261 -5.95 24.20 -25.22
N ASN A 262 -5.66 24.66 -26.44
CA ASN A 262 -6.42 24.30 -27.64
C ASN A 262 -6.22 22.83 -28.00
N LYS A 263 -4.98 22.32 -27.87
CA LYS A 263 -4.65 20.91 -28.11
C LYS A 263 -5.23 19.98 -27.04
N PHE A 264 -5.17 20.40 -25.77
CA PHE A 264 -5.64 19.58 -24.64
C PHE A 264 -6.74 20.31 -23.86
N ARG A 265 -7.99 19.87 -24.09
CA ARG A 265 -9.19 20.35 -23.39
C ARG A 265 -9.28 19.80 -21.96
N LEU A 266 -8.29 20.14 -21.13
CA LEU A 266 -8.18 19.71 -19.74
C LEU A 266 -8.57 20.82 -18.76
N ASN A 267 -8.93 20.44 -17.54
CA ASN A 267 -9.20 21.41 -16.47
C ASN A 267 -7.91 21.87 -15.79
N TRP A 268 -7.27 22.89 -16.36
CA TRP A 268 -6.00 23.46 -15.87
C TRP A 268 -6.09 24.16 -14.50
N THR A 269 -7.29 24.56 -14.08
CA THR A 269 -7.51 25.29 -12.80
C THR A 269 -7.87 24.35 -11.65
N ALA A 270 -7.92 23.04 -11.88
CA ALA A 270 -8.21 22.05 -10.86
C ALA A 270 -7.30 22.22 -9.64
N LYS A 271 -7.88 22.16 -8.44
CA LYS A 271 -7.17 22.24 -7.15
C LYS A 271 -6.91 20.86 -6.52
N GLN A 272 -7.55 19.84 -7.07
CA GLN A 272 -7.49 18.47 -6.58
C GLN A 272 -7.77 17.49 -7.72
N MET A 273 -7.31 16.25 -7.57
CA MET A 273 -7.53 15.15 -8.51
C MET A 273 -7.79 13.85 -7.74
N LYS A 274 -8.53 12.91 -8.34
CA LYS A 274 -8.76 11.59 -7.74
C LYS A 274 -7.64 10.65 -8.19
N TYR A 275 -7.01 9.96 -7.26
CA TYR A 275 -5.99 8.96 -7.54
C TYR A 275 -6.14 7.79 -6.58
N LEU A 276 -6.32 6.58 -7.09
CA LEU A 276 -6.39 5.34 -6.29
C LEU A 276 -7.32 5.44 -5.07
N GLY A 277 -8.52 5.99 -5.27
CA GLY A 277 -9.53 6.10 -4.20
C GLY A 277 -9.30 7.21 -3.16
N VAL A 278 -8.23 8.00 -3.27
CA VAL A 278 -8.05 9.24 -2.49
C VAL A 278 -8.13 10.47 -3.40
N THR A 279 -8.41 11.62 -2.82
CA THR A 279 -8.33 12.93 -3.48
C THR A 279 -7.01 13.58 -3.11
N VAL A 280 -6.12 13.72 -4.08
CA VAL A 280 -4.84 14.43 -3.96
C VAL A 280 -5.10 15.92 -4.19
N THR A 281 -4.64 16.77 -3.29
CA THR A 281 -4.84 18.22 -3.32
C THR A 281 -3.53 18.94 -3.65
N LYS A 282 -3.60 20.15 -4.23
CA LYS A 282 -2.38 20.96 -4.42
C LYS A 282 -1.68 21.27 -3.11
N GLN A 283 -2.45 21.51 -2.05
CA GLN A 283 -1.96 21.79 -0.69
C GLN A 283 -2.15 20.56 0.19
N LEU A 284 -1.06 20.04 0.77
CA LEU A 284 -1.13 18.85 1.62
C LEU A 284 -1.97 19.06 2.89
N SER A 285 -2.10 20.30 3.37
CA SER A 285 -2.97 20.67 4.49
C SER A 285 -4.44 20.31 4.27
N ASP A 286 -4.90 20.30 3.02
CA ASP A 286 -6.30 20.09 2.67
C ASP A 286 -6.67 18.60 2.58
N LEU A 287 -5.67 17.71 2.59
CA LEU A 287 -5.88 16.26 2.44
C LEU A 287 -6.85 15.68 3.48
N PHE A 288 -6.74 16.15 4.73
CA PHE A 288 -7.59 15.67 5.82
C PHE A 288 -9.06 15.99 5.55
N LYS A 289 -9.38 17.27 5.37
CA LYS A 289 -10.76 17.75 5.18
C LYS A 289 -11.39 17.10 3.96
N THR A 290 -10.69 17.14 2.82
CA THR A 290 -11.21 16.66 1.53
C THR A 290 -11.54 15.17 1.53
N ASN A 291 -10.75 14.34 2.21
CA ASN A 291 -10.95 12.89 2.20
C ASN A 291 -11.81 12.39 3.36
N TYR A 292 -11.55 12.84 4.59
CA TYR A 292 -12.21 12.28 5.78
C TYR A 292 -13.63 12.82 6.00
N ASP A 293 -13.95 14.06 5.60
CA ASP A 293 -15.31 14.58 5.76
C ASP A 293 -16.28 13.88 4.81
N ARG A 294 -15.87 13.69 3.55
CA ARG A 294 -16.62 12.88 2.58
C ARG A 294 -16.90 11.48 3.12
N LEU A 295 -15.88 10.80 3.62
CA LEU A 295 -16.04 9.45 4.17
C LEU A 295 -16.93 9.46 5.42
N THR A 296 -16.81 10.47 6.29
CA THR A 296 -17.66 10.59 7.49
C THR A 296 -19.13 10.70 7.10
N THR A 297 -19.46 11.49 6.07
CA THR A 297 -20.84 11.60 5.55
C THR A 297 -21.34 10.27 5.00
N GLN A 298 -20.51 9.55 4.25
CA GLN A 298 -20.87 8.22 3.74
C GLN A 298 -21.09 7.20 4.86
N ILE A 299 -20.25 7.20 5.89
CA ILE A 299 -20.43 6.33 7.08
C ILE A 299 -21.75 6.65 7.78
N LYS A 300 -22.10 7.94 7.96
CA LYS A 300 -23.38 8.34 8.55
C LYS A 300 -24.57 7.80 7.75
N HIS A 301 -24.55 7.99 6.43
CA HIS A 301 -25.60 7.49 5.54
C HIS A 301 -25.74 5.96 5.64
N ASP A 302 -24.63 5.25 5.59
CA ASP A 302 -24.66 3.79 5.63
C ASP A 302 -25.12 3.26 6.98
N LEU A 303 -24.68 3.84 8.09
CA LEU A 303 -25.17 3.44 9.42
C LEU A 303 -26.66 3.72 9.58
N ASN A 304 -27.18 4.82 9.02
CA ASN A 304 -28.62 5.06 8.98
C ASN A 304 -29.34 3.98 8.16
N ARG A 305 -28.80 3.61 7.00
CA ARG A 305 -29.34 2.52 6.16
C ARG A 305 -29.32 1.17 6.89
N TRP A 306 -28.23 0.85 7.60
CA TRP A 306 -28.13 -0.37 8.40
C TRP A 306 -29.06 -0.36 9.62
N SER A 307 -29.44 0.81 10.11
CA SER A 307 -30.35 0.95 11.26
C SER A 307 -31.81 0.62 10.92
N THR A 308 -32.17 0.53 9.64
CA THR A 308 -33.52 0.11 9.23
C THR A 308 -33.71 -1.40 9.36
N LEU A 309 -32.61 -2.16 9.44
CA LEU A 309 -32.63 -3.60 9.63
C LEU A 309 -32.71 -3.93 11.13
N THR A 310 -33.46 -4.98 11.47
CA THR A 310 -33.59 -5.50 12.84
C THR A 310 -32.35 -6.31 13.22
N LEU A 311 -31.27 -5.60 13.58
CA LEU A 311 -30.00 -6.22 13.97
C LEU A 311 -29.88 -6.33 15.49
N ASP A 312 -29.46 -7.50 15.97
CA ASP A 312 -29.08 -7.67 17.36
C ASP A 312 -27.79 -6.86 17.72
N PHE A 313 -27.39 -6.89 18.99
CA PHE A 313 -26.20 -6.16 19.43
C PHE A 313 -24.90 -6.66 18.75
N SER A 314 -24.71 -7.97 18.64
CA SER A 314 -23.52 -8.59 18.07
C SER A 314 -23.41 -8.33 16.55
N ALA A 315 -24.53 -8.41 15.84
CA ALA A 315 -24.66 -8.10 14.43
C ALA A 315 -24.28 -6.64 14.16
N ARG A 316 -24.71 -5.69 15.00
CA ARG A 316 -24.30 -4.27 14.86
C ARG A 316 -22.81 -4.08 15.05
N ILE A 317 -22.18 -4.73 16.04
CA ILE A 317 -20.72 -4.71 16.19
C ILE A 317 -20.04 -5.27 14.93
N THR A 318 -20.58 -6.35 14.37
CA THR A 318 -20.06 -6.98 13.16
C THR A 318 -20.21 -6.07 11.94
N THR A 319 -21.33 -5.35 11.80
CA THR A 319 -21.52 -4.33 10.76
C THR A 319 -20.42 -3.28 10.82
N ILE A 320 -20.05 -2.78 12.00
CA ILE A 320 -18.94 -1.81 12.13
C ILE A 320 -17.62 -2.41 11.62
N LYS A 321 -17.33 -3.67 11.96
CA LYS A 321 -16.11 -4.37 11.50
C LYS A 321 -16.08 -4.59 9.99
N MET A 322 -17.24 -4.84 9.37
CA MET A 322 -17.33 -5.17 7.95
C MET A 322 -17.47 -3.95 7.03
N SER A 323 -18.16 -2.88 7.46
CA SER A 323 -18.50 -1.75 6.59
C SER A 323 -17.75 -0.46 6.94
N VAL A 324 -17.56 -0.16 8.22
CA VAL A 324 -16.97 1.11 8.67
C VAL A 324 -15.45 1.01 8.78
N LEU A 325 -14.95 0.01 9.51
CA LEU A 325 -13.52 -0.16 9.76
C LEU A 325 -12.70 -0.25 8.45
N PRO A 326 -13.06 -1.06 7.43
CA PRO A 326 -12.21 -1.21 6.25
C PRO A 326 -12.05 0.09 5.46
N ARG A 327 -13.09 0.93 5.41
CA ARG A 327 -13.05 2.21 4.69
C ARG A 327 -12.17 3.24 5.40
N LEU A 328 -12.29 3.35 6.73
CA LEU A 328 -11.41 4.22 7.52
C LEU A 328 -9.97 3.71 7.47
N LEU A 329 -9.78 2.40 7.61
CA LEU A 329 -8.47 1.78 7.57
C LEU A 329 -7.77 1.96 6.22
N TYR A 330 -8.52 2.03 5.12
CA TYR A 330 -7.96 2.41 3.82
C TYR A 330 -7.34 3.81 3.87
N LEU A 331 -8.09 4.83 4.32
CA LEU A 331 -7.55 6.19 4.44
C LEU A 331 -6.42 6.30 5.47
N PHE A 332 -6.50 5.56 6.58
CA PHE A 332 -5.45 5.53 7.60
C PHE A 332 -4.13 4.98 7.05
N GLN A 333 -4.17 4.05 6.09
CA GLN A 333 -2.96 3.52 5.45
C GLN A 333 -2.48 4.39 4.30
N SER A 334 -3.39 5.03 3.57
CA SER A 334 -3.08 5.79 2.36
C SER A 334 -2.62 7.22 2.64
N LEU A 335 -3.16 7.88 3.68
CA LEU A 335 -2.92 9.31 3.93
C LEU A 335 -2.09 9.53 5.20
N PRO A 336 -0.86 10.06 5.10
CA PRO A 336 -0.02 10.40 6.24
C PRO A 336 -0.42 11.75 6.84
N VAL A 337 -1.65 11.86 7.34
CA VAL A 337 -2.19 13.11 7.89
C VAL A 337 -2.52 12.95 9.38
N LYS A 338 -2.28 14.00 10.15
CA LYS A 338 -2.68 14.06 11.56
C LYS A 338 -4.19 14.19 11.67
N ILE A 339 -4.81 13.24 12.36
CA ILE A 339 -6.25 13.26 12.64
C ILE A 339 -6.47 13.88 14.04
N PRO A 340 -7.28 14.94 14.17
CA PRO A 340 -7.62 15.51 15.47
C PRO A 340 -8.30 14.48 16.39
N VAL A 341 -7.98 14.52 17.69
CA VAL A 341 -8.58 13.61 18.69
C VAL A 341 -10.10 13.73 18.72
N GLU A 342 -10.63 14.94 18.53
CA GLU A 342 -12.07 15.19 18.46
C GLU A 342 -12.76 14.43 17.32
N LYS A 343 -12.08 14.23 16.18
CA LYS A 343 -12.63 13.46 15.07
C LYS A 343 -12.81 11.98 15.43
N PHE A 344 -11.87 11.41 16.18
CA PHE A 344 -12.03 10.04 16.70
C PHE A 344 -13.21 9.95 17.65
N LYS A 345 -13.38 10.95 18.55
CA LYS A 345 -14.55 11.01 19.44
C LYS A 345 -15.86 11.14 18.68
N ASP A 346 -15.88 11.90 17.57
CA ASP A 346 -17.06 12.01 16.71
C ASP A 346 -17.43 10.65 16.09
N TRP A 347 -16.45 9.91 15.56
CA TRP A 347 -16.67 8.56 15.03
C TRP A 347 -17.11 7.59 16.12
N ASP A 348 -16.50 7.63 17.30
CA ASP A 348 -16.90 6.80 18.44
C ASP A 348 -18.32 7.10 18.89
N ARG A 349 -18.73 8.37 18.92
CA ARG A 349 -20.12 8.77 19.20
C ARG A 349 -21.10 8.23 18.15
N LEU A 350 -20.75 8.33 16.86
CA LEU A 350 -21.56 7.82 15.77
C LEU A 350 -21.72 6.29 15.84
N ILE A 351 -20.63 5.58 16.04
CA ILE A 351 -20.60 4.12 16.19
C ILE A 351 -21.38 3.70 17.42
N SER A 352 -21.18 4.37 18.56
CA SER A 352 -21.90 4.09 19.80
C SER A 352 -23.41 4.24 19.61
N ARG A 353 -23.88 5.34 19.00
CA ARG A 353 -25.31 5.56 18.72
C ARG A 353 -25.90 4.42 17.88
N PHE A 354 -25.18 3.94 16.87
CA PHE A 354 -25.59 2.81 16.05
C PHE A 354 -25.64 1.50 16.85
N VAL A 355 -24.54 1.17 17.55
CA VAL A 355 -24.40 -0.05 18.36
C VAL A 355 -25.44 -0.14 19.48
N TRP A 356 -25.93 0.99 19.99
CA TRP A 356 -27.00 1.03 20.99
C TRP A 356 -28.39 1.28 20.41
N ASN A 357 -28.54 1.39 19.08
CA ASN A 357 -29.80 1.69 18.39
C ASN A 357 -30.50 2.92 19.00
N GLY A 358 -29.73 3.99 19.16
CA GLY A 358 -30.18 5.23 19.78
C GLY A 358 -30.40 5.17 21.30
N LYS A 359 -30.35 3.99 21.94
CA LYS A 359 -30.51 3.84 23.39
C LYS A 359 -29.27 4.34 24.14
N ARG A 360 -29.44 4.65 25.42
CA ARG A 360 -28.34 5.06 26.30
C ARG A 360 -27.33 3.91 26.46
N PRO A 361 -26.01 4.15 26.26
CA PRO A 361 -24.98 3.14 26.49
C PRO A 361 -24.99 2.63 27.94
N ARG A 362 -25.03 1.30 28.12
CA ARG A 362 -24.95 0.66 29.45
C ARG A 362 -23.53 0.28 29.86
N ILE A 363 -22.65 0.12 28.88
CA ILE A 363 -21.27 -0.32 29.07
C ILE A 363 -20.34 0.79 28.57
N LYS A 364 -19.21 1.00 29.26
CA LYS A 364 -18.17 1.94 28.82
C LYS A 364 -17.68 1.56 27.41
N TYR A 365 -17.52 2.54 26.55
CA TYR A 365 -17.13 2.30 25.15
C TYR A 365 -15.77 1.58 25.03
N THR A 366 -14.81 1.91 25.90
CA THR A 366 -13.50 1.24 25.97
C THR A 366 -13.62 -0.25 26.30
N THR A 367 -14.59 -0.64 27.15
CA THR A 367 -14.88 -2.05 27.46
C THR A 367 -15.41 -2.79 26.23
N LEU A 368 -16.25 -2.15 25.40
CA LEU A 368 -16.72 -2.75 24.15
C LEU A 368 -15.57 -3.10 23.20
N GLN A 369 -14.49 -2.30 23.25
CA GLN A 369 -13.31 -2.50 22.40
C GLN A 369 -12.39 -3.63 22.87
N LEU A 370 -12.52 -4.10 24.11
CA LEU A 370 -11.69 -5.21 24.62
C LEU A 370 -12.00 -6.49 23.84
N SER A 371 -11.02 -7.40 23.80
CA SER A 371 -11.23 -8.72 23.18
C SER A 371 -12.27 -9.51 23.97
N ARG A 372 -12.88 -10.54 23.34
CA ARG A 372 -13.81 -11.44 24.04
C ARG A 372 -13.15 -12.12 25.25
N LYS A 373 -11.88 -12.51 25.11
CA LYS A 373 -11.06 -13.06 26.20
C LYS A 373 -10.88 -12.11 27.39
N GLN A 374 -11.03 -10.81 27.18
CA GLN A 374 -10.93 -9.76 28.20
C GLN A 374 -12.30 -9.18 28.56
N GLY A 375 -13.39 -9.93 28.31
CA GLY A 375 -14.76 -9.52 28.66
C GLY A 375 -15.35 -8.41 27.79
N GLY A 376 -14.76 -8.11 26.63
CA GLY A 376 -15.31 -7.16 25.64
C GLY A 376 -15.99 -7.84 24.45
N VAL A 377 -16.42 -7.05 23.47
CA VAL A 377 -17.06 -7.55 22.22
C VAL A 377 -16.18 -7.35 20.97
N GLY A 378 -14.95 -6.90 21.18
CA GLY A 378 -13.96 -6.66 20.14
C GLY A 378 -14.35 -5.53 19.20
N LEU A 379 -15.08 -4.50 19.66
CA LEU A 379 -15.36 -3.33 18.84
C LEU A 379 -14.04 -2.66 18.39
N PRO A 380 -13.88 -2.28 17.12
CA PRO A 380 -12.63 -1.67 16.67
C PRO A 380 -12.30 -0.37 17.42
N ASN A 381 -11.05 -0.24 17.85
CA ASN A 381 -10.51 1.05 18.29
C ASN A 381 -9.88 1.76 17.10
N LEU A 382 -10.58 2.77 16.57
CA LEU A 382 -10.17 3.47 15.35
C LEU A 382 -8.84 4.22 15.51
N LYS A 383 -8.57 4.76 16.70
CA LYS A 383 -7.33 5.48 16.99
C LYS A 383 -6.12 4.54 16.98
N ASP A 384 -6.25 3.37 17.60
CA ASP A 384 -5.19 2.36 17.62
C ASP A 384 -4.95 1.79 16.20
N TYR A 385 -6.01 1.59 15.39
CA TYR A 385 -5.87 1.20 13.98
C TYR A 385 -5.16 2.29 13.15
N TYR A 386 -5.50 3.56 13.38
CA TYR A 386 -4.81 4.69 12.75
C TYR A 386 -3.32 4.69 13.13
N HIS A 387 -2.98 4.59 14.42
CA HIS A 387 -1.59 4.54 14.87
C HIS A 387 -0.84 3.35 14.29
N ALA A 388 -1.45 2.16 14.24
CA ALA A 388 -0.86 0.99 13.61
C ALA A 388 -0.59 1.21 12.11
N ALA A 389 -1.54 1.80 11.38
CA ALA A 389 -1.38 2.11 9.96
C ALA A 389 -0.27 3.15 9.71
N GLN A 390 -0.23 4.21 10.52
CA GLN A 390 0.75 5.30 10.40
C GLN A 390 2.18 4.90 10.82
N THR A 391 2.32 3.82 11.60
CA THR A 391 3.62 3.25 12.01
C THR A 391 4.17 2.27 10.97
N ARG A 392 3.36 1.78 10.04
CA ARG A 392 3.81 0.84 8.99
C ARG A 392 5.03 1.37 8.20
N PRO A 393 5.10 2.63 7.76
CA PRO A 393 6.26 3.13 7.03
C PRO A 393 7.57 3.01 7.83
N ALA A 394 7.53 3.22 9.15
CA ALA A 394 8.70 3.04 10.02
C ALA A 394 9.20 1.59 10.05
N ILE A 395 8.30 0.61 10.00
CA ILE A 395 8.67 -0.81 9.82
C ILE A 395 9.34 -0.99 8.46
N LYS A 396 8.75 -0.45 7.39
CA LYS A 396 9.25 -0.61 6.02
C LYS A 396 10.57 0.09 5.74
N TRP A 397 10.91 1.17 6.44
CA TRP A 397 12.27 1.72 6.42
C TRP A 397 13.31 0.70 6.89
N CYS A 398 12.96 -0.18 7.82
CA CYS A 398 13.86 -1.19 8.39
C CYS A 398 13.87 -2.53 7.64
N ASP A 399 12.94 -2.75 6.71
CA ASP A 399 12.91 -3.96 5.87
C ASP A 399 13.85 -3.78 4.66
N GLN A 400 14.98 -4.48 4.67
CA GLN A 400 15.96 -4.41 3.57
C GLN A 400 15.45 -5.04 2.27
N ASN A 401 14.50 -5.97 2.35
CA ASN A 401 13.94 -6.68 1.19
C ASN A 401 12.73 -5.96 0.58
N PHE A 402 12.29 -4.86 1.20
CA PHE A 402 11.18 -4.07 0.70
C PHE A 402 11.68 -2.89 -0.14
N ASN A 403 11.36 -2.92 -1.43
CA ASN A 403 11.66 -1.84 -2.35
C ASN A 403 10.38 -1.08 -2.69
N ALA A 404 10.49 0.25 -2.66
CA ALA A 404 9.43 1.14 -3.10
C ALA A 404 10.00 2.54 -3.31
N LYS A 405 9.62 3.20 -4.40
CA LYS A 405 10.07 4.55 -4.73
C LYS A 405 9.85 5.59 -3.63
N TRP A 406 8.78 5.48 -2.86
CA TRP A 406 8.57 6.39 -1.71
C TRP A 406 9.60 6.18 -0.60
N LYS A 407 10.07 4.94 -0.40
CA LYS A 407 11.08 4.62 0.59
C LYS A 407 12.41 5.26 0.19
N ASP A 408 12.77 5.23 -1.09
CA ASP A 408 14.00 5.85 -1.60
C ASP A 408 13.99 7.38 -1.41
N ILE A 409 12.83 8.02 -1.63
CA ILE A 409 12.65 9.44 -1.32
C ILE A 409 12.84 9.72 0.17
N GLU A 410 12.50 8.80 1.07
CA GLU A 410 12.53 9.03 2.52
C GLU A 410 13.81 8.51 3.20
N ILE A 411 14.60 7.66 2.54
CA ILE A 411 15.61 6.80 3.18
C ILE A 411 16.74 7.57 3.86
N LYS A 412 17.01 8.80 3.43
CA LYS A 412 18.06 9.68 3.98
C LYS A 412 17.55 11.08 4.22
N VAL A 413 18.01 11.70 5.30
CA VAL A 413 17.82 13.13 5.58
C VAL A 413 19.21 13.73 5.60
N ARG A 414 19.56 14.49 4.55
CA ARG A 414 20.96 14.81 4.22
C ARG A 414 21.76 13.50 4.08
N ASP A 415 22.79 13.31 4.89
CA ASP A 415 23.65 12.11 4.90
C ASP A 415 23.31 11.11 6.02
N VAL A 416 22.17 11.30 6.68
CA VAL A 416 21.74 10.48 7.83
C VAL A 416 20.58 9.57 7.41
N PRO A 417 20.73 8.23 7.51
CA PRO A 417 19.64 7.30 7.22
C PRO A 417 18.45 7.51 8.15
N VAL A 418 17.23 7.48 7.62
CA VAL A 418 16.00 7.79 8.38
C VAL A 418 15.75 6.82 9.54
N GLN A 419 16.24 5.60 9.41
CA GLN A 419 16.15 4.55 10.41
C GLN A 419 16.87 4.94 11.72
N THR A 420 17.92 5.76 11.63
CA THR A 420 18.68 6.24 12.80
C THR A 420 17.79 7.04 13.76
N PHE A 421 16.78 7.74 13.23
CA PHE A 421 15.85 8.54 14.03
C PHE A 421 14.93 7.68 14.87
N LEU A 422 14.73 6.39 14.57
CA LEU A 422 13.77 5.55 15.29
C LEU A 422 14.20 5.27 16.74
N GLY A 423 15.51 5.21 17.00
CA GLY A 423 16.07 5.04 18.34
C GLY A 423 16.53 6.34 19.01
N ASN A 424 16.66 7.43 18.24
CA ASN A 424 17.30 8.67 18.69
C ASN A 424 16.40 9.90 18.51
N GLU A 425 15.56 10.18 19.52
CA GLU A 425 14.65 11.34 19.50
C GLU A 425 15.42 12.68 19.48
N GLN A 426 16.62 12.74 20.06
CA GLN A 426 17.44 13.94 20.08
C GLN A 426 17.95 14.28 18.68
N LEU A 427 18.47 13.31 17.95
CA LEU A 427 18.90 13.47 16.55
C LEU A 427 17.72 13.89 15.66
N LYS A 428 16.53 13.33 15.89
CA LYS A 428 15.29 13.74 15.22
C LYS A 428 14.97 15.22 15.47
N LYS A 429 15.13 15.70 16.70
CA LYS A 429 14.94 17.13 17.05
C LYS A 429 15.97 18.02 16.36
N THR A 430 17.23 17.62 16.34
CA THR A 430 18.31 18.40 15.69
C THR A 430 18.11 18.55 14.19
N LEU A 431 17.64 17.50 13.50
CA LEU A 431 17.44 17.49 12.05
C LEU A 431 15.98 17.75 11.63
N GLN A 432 15.14 18.19 12.56
CA GLN A 432 13.70 18.37 12.34
C GLN A 432 13.37 19.28 11.15
N HIS A 433 14.17 20.32 10.93
CA HIS A 433 13.95 21.30 9.85
C HIS A 433 14.24 20.73 8.44
N PHE A 434 14.91 19.57 8.34
CA PHE A 434 15.20 18.91 7.06
C PHE A 434 14.25 17.76 6.76
N LEU A 435 13.39 17.40 7.71
CA LEU A 435 12.38 16.36 7.50
C LEU A 435 11.22 16.92 6.69
N ASP A 436 10.81 16.18 5.66
CA ASP A 436 9.56 16.46 4.99
C ASP A 436 8.37 16.20 5.95
N PRO A 437 7.21 16.84 5.73
CA PRO A 437 6.05 16.74 6.62
C PRO A 437 5.55 15.30 6.80
N ILE A 438 5.70 14.45 5.78
CA ILE A 438 5.18 13.08 5.77
C ILE A 438 6.06 12.17 6.64
N THR A 439 7.38 12.24 6.47
CA THR A 439 8.36 11.52 7.31
C THR A 439 8.33 12.02 8.74
N SER A 440 8.24 13.34 8.95
CA SER A 440 8.10 13.92 10.29
C SER A 440 6.88 13.40 11.02
N HIS A 441 5.73 13.35 10.35
CA HIS A 441 4.48 12.84 10.92
C HIS A 441 4.59 11.36 11.32
N THR A 442 5.19 10.51 10.49
CA THR A 442 5.45 9.10 10.84
C THR A 442 6.32 8.99 12.11
N LEU A 443 7.41 9.78 12.21
CA LEU A 443 8.29 9.79 13.39
C LEU A 443 7.59 10.32 14.64
N GLU A 444 6.74 11.35 14.51
CA GLU A 444 5.94 11.88 15.63
C GLU A 444 4.99 10.84 16.20
N ILE A 445 4.30 10.09 15.34
CA ILE A 445 3.44 8.99 15.76
C ILE A 445 4.26 7.90 16.46
N TRP A 446 5.40 7.50 15.88
CA TRP A 446 6.29 6.50 16.47
C TRP A 446 6.71 6.88 17.89
N PHE A 447 7.26 8.08 18.09
CA PHE A 447 7.70 8.52 19.42
C PHE A 447 6.54 8.75 20.40
N GLY A 448 5.36 9.15 19.90
CA GLY A 448 4.15 9.19 20.71
C GLY A 448 3.79 7.81 21.26
N LEU A 449 3.89 6.75 20.44
CA LEU A 449 3.61 5.38 20.84
C LEU A 449 4.68 4.80 21.78
N VAL A 450 5.95 5.16 21.57
CA VAL A 450 7.06 4.77 22.47
C VAL A 450 6.81 5.32 23.88
N LYS A 451 6.45 6.60 23.99
CA LYS A 451 6.10 7.24 25.27
C LYS A 451 4.85 6.63 25.90
N GLN A 452 3.81 6.40 25.11
CA GLN A 452 2.58 5.76 25.59
C GLN A 452 2.84 4.34 26.11
N SER A 453 3.78 3.61 25.51
CA SER A 453 4.12 2.23 25.87
C SER A 453 5.23 2.11 26.92
N LYS A 454 5.79 3.22 27.42
CA LYS A 454 6.92 3.25 28.36
C LYS A 454 8.12 2.42 27.85
N LEU A 455 8.54 2.70 26.61
CA LEU A 455 9.63 2.02 25.89
C LEU A 455 10.83 2.93 25.59
N GLU A 456 10.95 4.08 26.26
CA GLU A 456 11.97 5.12 25.97
C GLU A 456 13.41 4.61 26.17
N ARG A 457 13.61 3.63 27.06
CA ARG A 457 14.91 2.98 27.24
C ARG A 457 15.15 1.92 26.16
N GLU A 458 14.17 1.05 25.95
CA GLU A 458 14.23 -0.06 25.00
C GLU A 458 14.37 0.41 23.54
N VAL A 459 13.78 1.55 23.18
CA VAL A 459 13.85 2.08 21.81
C VAL A 459 15.29 2.34 21.35
N LYS A 460 16.23 2.55 22.29
CA LYS A 460 17.66 2.72 22.02
C LYS A 460 18.29 1.49 21.34
N MET A 461 17.64 0.32 21.39
CA MET A 461 18.04 -0.85 20.59
C MET A 461 17.96 -0.59 19.07
N LEU A 462 17.17 0.39 18.64
CA LEU A 462 17.09 0.79 17.24
C LEU A 462 18.16 1.82 16.84
N ASN A 463 18.97 2.31 17.79
CA ASN A 463 20.06 3.21 17.47
C ASN A 463 21.04 2.54 16.53
N TRP A 464 21.50 3.28 15.55
CA TRP A 464 22.59 2.85 14.69
C TRP A 464 23.91 3.20 15.36
N ALA A 465 24.80 2.21 15.47
CA ALA A 465 26.06 2.39 16.20
C ALA A 465 26.88 3.59 15.70
N ALA A 466 26.83 3.90 14.40
CA ALA A 466 27.54 5.03 13.79
C ALA A 466 26.96 6.42 14.11
N TYR A 467 25.75 6.51 14.68
CA TYR A 467 25.00 7.76 14.85
C TYR A 467 24.53 8.00 16.30
N VAL A 468 25.08 7.27 17.28
CA VAL A 468 24.81 7.49 18.69
C VAL A 468 25.61 8.71 19.18
N VAL A 469 24.92 9.79 19.52
CA VAL A 469 25.57 11.00 20.04
C VAL A 469 25.66 10.89 21.57
N GLY A 470 26.88 10.78 22.10
CA GLY A 470 27.18 10.67 23.53
C GLY A 470 28.37 9.73 23.82
N ASP A 471 29.52 10.35 24.11
CA ASP A 471 30.83 9.88 24.62
C ASP A 471 31.50 8.56 24.22
N ILE A 472 30.85 7.58 23.56
CA ILE A 472 31.52 6.28 23.35
C ILE A 472 31.32 5.68 21.95
N LEU A 473 30.32 6.12 21.18
CA LEU A 473 30.03 5.62 19.83
C LEU A 473 30.00 6.77 18.81
N SER A 474 31.14 7.42 18.60
CA SER A 474 31.14 8.73 17.92
C SER A 474 30.78 8.67 16.44
N ALA A 475 30.16 9.76 15.96
CA ALA A 475 30.08 10.13 14.54
C ALA A 475 31.45 10.49 13.92
N HIS A 476 32.53 10.46 14.72
CA HIS A 476 33.89 10.87 14.38
C HIS A 476 34.84 9.68 14.21
N ASP A 477 34.46 8.48 14.64
CA ASP A 477 35.19 7.25 14.31
C ASP A 477 34.65 6.70 12.98
N PRO A 478 35.40 6.86 11.87
CA PRO A 478 34.97 6.35 10.57
C PRO A 478 34.79 4.83 10.56
N GLY A 479 35.34 4.10 11.54
CA GLY A 479 35.19 2.66 11.65
C GLY A 479 33.75 2.20 11.93
N PHE A 480 32.93 2.96 12.66
CA PHE A 480 31.50 2.62 12.80
C PHE A 480 30.71 2.84 11.50
N ARG A 481 31.14 3.77 10.64
CA ARG A 481 30.57 3.88 9.28
C ARG A 481 30.99 2.70 8.40
N LYS A 482 32.19 2.15 8.58
CA LYS A 482 32.60 0.89 7.92
C LYS A 482 31.78 -0.32 8.40
N TRP A 483 31.29 -0.30 9.65
CA TRP A 483 30.38 -1.34 10.16
C TRP A 483 29.03 -1.33 9.45
N GLU A 484 28.49 -0.15 9.12
CA GLU A 484 27.27 -0.01 8.32
C GLU A 484 27.40 -0.70 6.96
N GLN A 485 28.54 -0.50 6.27
CA GLN A 485 28.83 -1.15 4.98
C GLN A 485 28.91 -2.68 5.09
N LYS A 486 29.26 -3.19 6.28
CA LYS A 486 29.27 -4.63 6.60
C LYS A 486 27.91 -5.15 7.07
N GLY A 487 26.87 -4.31 7.11
CA GLY A 487 25.51 -4.68 7.52
C GLY A 487 25.23 -4.54 9.02
N ILE A 488 26.17 -4.02 9.79
CA ILE A 488 25.97 -3.71 11.22
C ILE A 488 25.38 -2.29 11.32
N THR A 489 24.06 -2.23 11.38
CA THR A 489 23.29 -0.97 11.41
C THR A 489 22.76 -0.70 12.82
N ALA A 490 21.53 -1.11 13.12
CA ALA A 490 20.90 -0.95 14.42
C ALA A 490 21.46 -1.95 15.45
N ILE A 491 21.53 -1.56 16.73
CA ILE A 491 22.03 -2.42 17.82
C ILE A 491 21.24 -3.74 17.93
N CYS A 492 19.95 -3.75 17.61
CA CYS A 492 19.13 -4.97 17.61
C CYS A 492 19.59 -6.04 16.61
N THR A 493 20.39 -5.68 15.59
CA THR A 493 20.94 -6.63 14.60
C THR A 493 22.09 -7.47 15.15
N VAL A 494 22.80 -6.92 16.15
CA VAL A 494 23.94 -7.54 16.84
C VAL A 494 23.56 -8.14 18.21
N MET A 495 22.26 -8.36 18.42
CA MET A 495 21.71 -9.02 19.61
C MET A 495 21.21 -10.42 19.30
N LYS A 496 21.49 -11.37 20.20
CA LYS A 496 20.96 -12.74 20.21
C LYS A 496 20.32 -13.02 21.56
N ASP A 497 19.06 -13.47 21.55
CA ASP A 497 18.30 -13.82 22.76
C ASP A 497 18.28 -12.75 23.87
N GLY A 498 18.24 -11.47 23.47
CA GLY A 498 18.23 -10.33 24.40
C GLY A 498 19.62 -9.91 24.90
N HIS A 499 20.67 -10.63 24.52
CA HIS A 499 22.05 -10.34 24.86
C HIS A 499 22.83 -9.83 23.65
N LEU A 500 23.87 -9.01 23.89
CA LEU A 500 24.80 -8.62 22.83
C LEU A 500 25.62 -9.85 22.40
N MET A 501 25.77 -10.06 21.10
CA MET A 501 26.62 -11.12 20.54
C MET A 501 28.06 -11.00 21.05
N SER A 502 28.78 -12.12 21.12
CA SER A 502 30.22 -12.06 21.43
C SER A 502 30.99 -11.41 20.27
N PHE A 503 32.19 -10.89 20.53
CA PHE A 503 33.01 -10.36 19.44
C PHE A 503 33.31 -11.44 18.38
N GLN A 504 33.48 -12.70 18.80
CA GLN A 504 33.71 -13.81 17.90
C GLN A 504 32.50 -14.05 16.98
N ASP A 505 31.28 -14.06 17.53
CA ASP A 505 30.05 -14.16 16.72
C ASP A 505 29.94 -13.02 15.69
N LEU A 506 30.30 -11.79 16.07
CA LEU A 506 30.28 -10.65 15.16
C LEU A 506 31.34 -10.75 14.07
N LYS A 507 32.52 -11.29 14.38
CA LYS A 507 33.55 -11.59 13.38
C LYS A 507 33.05 -12.61 12.37
N ASP A 508 32.45 -13.70 12.85
CA ASP A 508 32.00 -14.79 12.00
C ASP A 508 30.82 -14.37 11.12
N ARG A 509 29.90 -13.57 11.67
CA ARG A 509 28.71 -13.12 10.95
C ARG A 509 28.96 -11.97 9.97
N TYR A 510 29.78 -11.00 10.35
CA TYR A 510 29.96 -9.74 9.60
C TYR A 510 31.37 -9.57 9.05
N SER A 511 32.21 -10.61 9.11
CA SER A 511 33.60 -10.57 8.64
C SER A 511 34.39 -9.38 9.24
N LEU A 512 34.25 -9.17 10.55
CA LEU A 512 34.99 -8.12 11.26
C LEU A 512 36.45 -8.50 11.49
N GLU A 513 37.34 -7.52 11.36
CA GLU A 513 38.76 -7.68 11.68
C GLU A 513 39.01 -7.54 13.19
N LYS A 514 40.12 -8.11 13.68
CA LYS A 514 40.53 -8.02 15.10
C LYS A 514 40.67 -6.57 15.59
N THR A 515 41.04 -5.64 14.71
CA THR A 515 41.13 -4.20 14.98
C THR A 515 39.82 -3.56 15.44
N ASN A 516 38.69 -4.23 15.24
CA ASN A 516 37.36 -3.78 15.67
C ASN A 516 37.01 -4.14 17.12
N PHE A 517 37.90 -4.83 17.84
CA PHE A 517 37.62 -5.26 19.21
C PHE A 517 37.36 -4.08 20.16
N TYR A 518 38.10 -2.98 20.03
CA TYR A 518 37.88 -1.80 20.87
C TYR A 518 36.49 -1.17 20.64
N ARG A 519 36.05 -1.09 19.37
CA ARG A 519 34.69 -0.63 19.01
C ARG A 519 33.61 -1.55 19.55
N TYR A 520 33.87 -2.85 19.59
CA TYR A 520 32.98 -3.80 20.25
C TYR A 520 32.87 -3.53 21.75
N LEU A 521 33.99 -3.23 22.44
CA LEU A 521 33.96 -2.88 23.87
C LEU A 521 33.17 -1.59 24.12
N GLN A 522 33.31 -0.59 23.24
CA GLN A 522 32.52 0.64 23.26
C GLN A 522 31.01 0.36 23.13
N LEU A 523 30.63 -0.46 22.14
CA LEU A 523 29.23 -0.88 21.96
C LEU A 523 28.71 -1.67 23.16
N ARG A 524 29.54 -2.55 23.74
CA ARG A 524 29.19 -3.34 24.93
C ARG A 524 28.97 -2.46 26.15
N ASP A 525 29.82 -1.47 26.36
CA ASP A 525 29.67 -0.50 27.45
C ASP A 525 28.36 0.29 27.30
N TYR A 526 28.10 0.83 26.09
CA TYR A 526 26.85 1.50 25.76
C TYR A 526 25.62 0.60 26.03
N PHE A 527 25.65 -0.63 25.54
CA PHE A 527 24.55 -1.59 25.75
C PHE A 527 24.27 -1.82 27.23
N SER A 528 25.32 -1.97 28.05
CA SER A 528 25.20 -2.23 29.48
C SER A 528 24.63 -1.05 30.27
N LYS A 529 25.00 0.18 29.91
CA LYS A 529 24.52 1.42 30.54
C LYS A 529 23.11 1.77 30.07
N GLU A 530 22.89 1.81 28.77
CA GLU A 530 21.73 2.46 28.17
C GLU A 530 20.57 1.51 27.89
N ILE A 531 20.83 0.25 27.52
CA ILE A 531 19.82 -0.67 26.98
C ILE A 531 19.40 -1.76 27.97
N ARG A 532 20.34 -2.31 28.76
CA ARG A 532 20.13 -3.51 29.61
C ARG A 532 18.77 -3.47 30.32
N SER A 533 17.86 -4.33 29.86
CA SER A 533 16.45 -4.42 30.26
C SER A 533 16.09 -5.89 30.48
N SER A 534 15.38 -6.18 31.58
CA SER A 534 14.92 -7.53 31.96
C SER A 534 13.56 -7.89 31.37
N ARG A 535 13.04 -7.10 30.40
CA ARG A 535 11.71 -7.33 29.83
C ARG A 535 11.68 -8.55 28.89
N THR A 536 10.65 -9.38 29.08
CA THR A 536 10.35 -10.56 28.25
C THR A 536 9.60 -10.22 26.96
N SER A 537 8.96 -9.04 26.86
CA SER A 537 8.26 -8.57 25.65
C SER A 537 8.50 -7.09 25.39
N TYR A 538 8.79 -6.76 24.13
CA TYR A 538 9.03 -5.40 23.65
C TYR A 538 7.83 -4.80 22.88
N GLY A 539 6.68 -5.49 22.84
CA GLY A 539 5.44 -5.00 22.23
C GLY A 539 5.62 -4.49 20.80
N ILE A 540 5.29 -3.22 20.55
CA ILE A 540 5.39 -2.56 19.22
C ILE A 540 6.82 -2.54 18.66
N LEU A 541 7.86 -2.50 19.52
CA LEU A 541 9.25 -2.49 19.10
C LEU A 541 9.65 -3.81 18.43
N ASN A 542 9.03 -4.92 18.84
CA ASN A 542 9.29 -6.23 18.26
C ASN A 542 8.94 -6.27 16.75
N CYS A 543 7.98 -5.47 16.30
CA CYS A 543 7.65 -5.36 14.88
C CYS A 543 8.82 -4.80 14.07
N ILE A 544 9.48 -3.74 14.56
CA ILE A 544 10.64 -3.15 13.89
C ILE A 544 11.85 -4.08 13.96
N ILE A 545 12.09 -4.72 15.11
CA ILE A 545 13.17 -5.71 15.26
C ILE A 545 12.99 -6.89 14.30
N LYS A 546 11.76 -7.42 14.16
CA LYS A 546 11.45 -8.46 13.17
C LYS A 546 11.74 -8.00 11.74
N SER A 547 11.43 -6.75 11.43
CA SER A 547 11.71 -6.15 10.12
C SER A 547 13.20 -6.10 9.80
N TYR A 548 14.04 -5.66 10.74
CA TYR A 548 15.50 -5.70 10.60
C TYR A 548 16.06 -7.11 10.38
N ARG A 549 15.36 -8.14 10.88
CA ARG A 549 15.71 -9.55 10.70
C ARG A 549 15.13 -10.15 9.41
N GLY A 550 14.44 -9.37 8.58
CA GLY A 550 13.82 -9.83 7.34
C GLY A 550 12.59 -10.72 7.54
N LEU A 551 12.00 -10.74 8.73
CA LEU A 551 10.85 -11.59 9.05
C LEU A 551 9.56 -10.94 8.57
N GLN A 552 8.79 -11.65 7.75
CA GLN A 552 7.48 -11.21 7.25
C GLN A 552 6.36 -11.49 8.27
N PHE A 553 5.43 -10.54 8.43
CA PHE A 553 4.26 -10.67 9.31
C PHE A 553 3.13 -9.72 8.90
N LYS A 554 1.91 -9.94 9.41
CA LYS A 554 0.74 -9.07 9.17
C LYS A 554 0.89 -7.75 9.94
N GLU A 555 1.54 -6.76 9.34
CA GLU A 555 2.13 -5.62 10.08
C GLU A 555 1.10 -4.85 10.91
N ILE A 556 -0.02 -4.45 10.30
CA ILE A 556 -1.06 -3.66 10.96
C ILE A 556 -1.78 -4.45 12.04
N SER A 557 -2.14 -5.71 11.76
CA SER A 557 -2.83 -6.56 12.73
C SER A 557 -1.97 -6.83 13.96
N VAL A 558 -0.67 -7.08 13.77
CA VAL A 558 0.28 -7.30 14.86
C VAL A 558 0.52 -6.02 15.65
N LEU A 559 0.74 -4.88 14.97
CA LEU A 559 0.86 -3.57 15.63
C LEU A 559 -0.38 -3.23 16.45
N TYR A 560 -1.56 -3.38 15.87
CA TYR A 560 -2.82 -3.14 16.56
C TYR A 560 -2.96 -4.02 17.80
N LYS A 561 -2.68 -5.33 17.70
CA LYS A 561 -2.71 -6.24 18.84
C LYS A 561 -1.78 -5.78 19.96
N ASN A 562 -0.54 -5.42 19.63
CA ASN A 562 0.45 -4.95 20.62
C ASN A 562 0.01 -3.64 21.30
N LEU A 563 -0.62 -2.72 20.56
CA LEU A 563 -1.18 -1.48 21.14
C LEU A 563 -2.33 -1.76 22.12
N ARG A 564 -3.15 -2.78 21.83
CA ARG A 564 -4.27 -3.20 22.70
C ARG A 564 -3.80 -3.90 23.97
N GLU A 565 -2.75 -4.70 23.90
CA GLU A 565 -2.19 -5.37 25.08
C GLU A 565 -1.68 -4.37 26.13
N ASN A 566 -1.10 -3.24 25.71
CA ASN A 566 -0.62 -2.19 26.60
C ASN A 566 -1.73 -1.34 27.25
N THR A 567 -2.96 -1.38 26.73
CA THR A 567 -4.06 -0.51 27.16
C THR A 567 -5.21 -1.26 27.86
N ALA A 568 -5.13 -2.59 27.95
CA ALA A 568 -6.17 -3.41 28.52
C ALA A 568 -6.23 -3.24 30.06
N THR A 569 -7.24 -2.53 30.55
CA THR A 569 -7.67 -2.63 31.94
C THR A 569 -8.49 -3.90 32.13
N SER A 570 -8.12 -4.73 33.12
CA SER A 570 -8.81 -5.98 33.40
C SER A 570 -10.28 -5.73 33.76
N THR A 571 -11.20 -6.42 33.09
CA THR A 571 -12.64 -6.45 33.42
C THR A 571 -12.95 -7.50 34.48
N GLU A 572 -11.93 -8.15 35.03
CA GLU A 572 -12.06 -9.19 36.04
C GLU A 572 -12.79 -8.70 37.30
N TYR A 573 -12.74 -7.41 37.61
CA TYR A 573 -13.56 -6.83 38.69
C TYR A 573 -15.07 -6.87 38.37
N ILE A 574 -15.45 -6.73 37.10
CA ILE A 574 -16.85 -6.83 36.64
C ILE A 574 -17.30 -8.29 36.73
N LYS A 575 -16.47 -9.21 36.24
CA LYS A 575 -16.70 -10.65 36.35
C LYS A 575 -16.90 -11.06 37.81
N LYS A 576 -15.97 -10.70 38.70
CA LYS A 576 -16.05 -10.95 40.15
C LYS A 576 -17.32 -10.35 40.77
N LYS A 577 -17.72 -9.14 40.35
CA LYS A 577 -18.95 -8.52 40.85
C LYS A 577 -20.19 -9.29 40.42
N TRP A 578 -20.25 -9.76 39.17
CA TRP A 578 -21.37 -10.55 38.66
C TRP A 578 -21.43 -11.94 39.29
N GLU A 579 -20.28 -12.58 39.49
CA GLU A 579 -20.19 -13.86 40.21
C GLU A 579 -20.70 -13.74 41.65
N GLN A 580 -20.39 -12.62 42.32
CA GLN A 580 -20.92 -12.31 43.65
C GLN A 580 -22.43 -12.05 43.65
N GLU A 581 -22.94 -11.29 42.68
CA GLU A 581 -24.37 -10.98 42.57
C GLU A 581 -25.22 -12.21 42.19
N ILE A 582 -24.69 -13.10 41.34
CA ILE A 582 -25.38 -14.29 40.81
C ILE A 582 -25.07 -15.54 41.65
N LYS A 583 -24.15 -15.45 42.62
CA LYS A 583 -23.65 -16.56 43.45
C LYS A 583 -23.21 -17.79 42.64
N THR A 584 -22.65 -17.56 41.45
CA THR A 584 -22.26 -18.61 40.52
C THR A 584 -20.94 -18.21 39.86
N ASP A 585 -20.00 -19.16 39.73
CA ASP A 585 -18.72 -18.93 39.05
C ASP A 585 -18.94 -18.87 37.53
N ILE A 586 -18.50 -17.78 36.89
CA ILE A 586 -18.67 -17.60 35.44
C ILE A 586 -17.45 -18.22 34.78
N SER A 587 -17.57 -19.50 34.42
CA SER A 587 -16.56 -20.25 33.65
C SER A 587 -16.10 -19.46 32.41
N THR A 588 -14.79 -19.48 32.14
CA THR A 588 -14.18 -18.86 30.94
C THR A 588 -14.28 -19.71 29.67
N GLU A 589 -14.88 -20.89 29.74
CA GLU A 589 -14.99 -21.81 28.61
C GLU A 589 -16.41 -21.81 28.02
N GLU A 590 -16.56 -21.07 26.91
CA GLU A 590 -17.37 -21.39 25.73
C GLU A 590 -16.89 -20.56 24.51
#